data_AF-A0A9X1G0L8-F1
#
_entry.id   AF-A0A9X1G0L8-F1
#
_cell.length_a   1.000
_cell.length_b   1.000
_cell.length_c   1.000
_cell.angle_alpha   90.00
_cell.angle_beta   90.00
_cell.angle_gamma   90.00
#
_symmetry.space_group_name_H-M   'P 1'
#
loop_
_entity.id
_entity.type
_entity.pdbx_description
1 polymer ?
#
loop_
_entity_poly.entity_id
_entity_poly.type
_entity_poly.pdbx_seq_one_letter_code
_entity_poly.pdbx_strand_id
1 'polypeptide(L)'
;MAIVSGKSNLVSDPSDTDYAPADPQVIRGRPVYATGTVSNLASDNNTSKYKLVEIPSSALLLPDTFFDVENWGFAQVVIGTETDTDALVDVLKSAGAIHVPVAQGDANHGVAFWQILGLAKDPQTKIALWAHAEADATGAGSMPFQIAYLTH
;
A
#
# COMPACT_ATOMS: atom_id res chain seq x y z
N MET A 1 31.69 23.08 -0.20
CA MET A 1 30.56 22.19 -0.56
C MET A 1 30.50 22.12 -2.07
N ALA A 2 30.38 20.94 -2.67
CA ALA A 2 30.21 20.83 -4.12
C ALA A 2 28.83 21.39 -4.50
N ILE A 3 28.78 22.26 -5.51
CA ILE A 3 27.51 22.66 -6.12
C ILE A 3 27.10 21.50 -7.02
N VAL A 4 26.01 20.82 -6.67
CA VAL A 4 25.44 19.72 -7.46
C VAL A 4 24.19 20.24 -8.13
N SER A 5 24.16 20.18 -9.46
CA SER A 5 22.96 20.41 -10.26
C SER A 5 22.45 19.05 -10.74
N GLY A 6 21.23 18.70 -10.34
CA GLY A 6 20.55 17.46 -10.74
C GLY A 6 19.23 17.75 -11.46
N LYS A 7 18.67 16.74 -12.12
CA LYS A 7 17.36 16.83 -12.77
C LYS A 7 16.28 16.20 -11.89
N SER A 8 15.06 16.75 -11.95
CA SER A 8 13.88 16.13 -11.34
C SER A 8 13.51 14.84 -12.09
N ASN A 9 12.83 13.92 -11.40
CA ASN A 9 12.25 12.71 -11.99
C ASN A 9 10.87 12.95 -12.63
N LEU A 10 10.35 14.18 -12.62
CA LEU A 10 9.14 14.54 -13.34
C LEU A 10 9.35 14.30 -14.84
N VAL A 11 8.37 13.67 -15.48
CA VAL A 11 8.42 13.43 -16.93
C VAL A 11 8.52 14.77 -17.66
N SER A 12 9.65 15.00 -18.30
CA SER A 12 9.94 16.22 -19.06
C SER A 12 9.24 16.20 -20.41
N ASP A 13 9.16 17.38 -21.03
CA ASP A 13 8.61 17.55 -22.37
C ASP A 13 9.37 16.64 -23.37
N PRO A 14 8.67 15.87 -24.22
CA PRO A 14 9.30 15.06 -25.27
C PRO A 14 10.15 15.84 -26.28
N SER A 15 10.00 17.17 -26.33
CA SER A 15 10.82 18.07 -27.17
C SER A 15 12.15 18.47 -26.53
N ASP A 16 12.41 18.09 -25.28
CA ASP A 16 13.71 18.27 -24.62
C ASP A 16 14.75 17.33 -25.24
N THR A 17 15.93 17.86 -25.54
CA THR A 17 17.07 17.11 -26.09
C THR A 17 17.57 16.00 -25.18
N ASP A 18 17.32 16.09 -23.87
CA ASP A 18 17.72 15.07 -22.89
C ASP A 18 16.54 14.21 -22.42
N TYR A 19 15.44 14.17 -23.18
CA TYR A 19 14.26 13.37 -22.86
C TYR A 19 14.60 11.87 -22.84
N ALA A 20 14.32 11.23 -21.69
CA ALA A 20 14.26 9.78 -21.58
C ALA A 20 12.80 9.33 -21.61
N PRO A 21 12.44 8.29 -22.38
CA PRO A 21 11.07 7.77 -22.38
C PRO A 21 10.73 7.27 -20.97
N ALA A 22 9.78 7.95 -20.33
CA ALA A 22 9.33 7.60 -18.98
C ALA A 22 8.35 6.42 -19.00
N ASP A 23 8.22 5.76 -17.84
CA ASP A 23 7.33 4.61 -17.66
C ASP A 23 5.88 4.98 -18.09
N PRO A 24 5.27 4.24 -19.04
CA PRO A 24 3.90 4.47 -19.46
C PRO A 24 2.90 4.52 -18.32
N GLN A 25 3.15 3.79 -17.22
CA GLN A 25 2.29 3.76 -16.06
C GLN A 25 2.34 5.08 -15.26
N VAL A 26 3.48 5.76 -15.24
CA VAL A 26 3.63 7.09 -14.61
C VAL A 26 2.98 8.18 -15.46
N ILE A 27 3.06 8.06 -16.80
CA ILE A 27 2.53 9.08 -17.72
C ILE A 27 1.01 8.92 -17.95
N ARG A 28 0.54 7.67 -18.09
CA ARG A 28 -0.80 7.33 -18.59
C ARG A 28 -1.48 6.19 -17.81
N GLY A 29 -1.01 5.88 -16.60
CA GLY A 29 -1.62 4.84 -15.77
C GLY A 29 -3.11 5.09 -15.57
N ARG A 30 -3.90 4.03 -15.62
CA ARG A 30 -5.31 4.05 -15.26
C ARG A 30 -5.43 4.01 -13.74
N PRO A 31 -6.11 4.98 -13.10
CA PRO A 31 -6.41 4.90 -11.68
C PRO A 31 -7.46 3.83 -11.42
N VAL A 32 -7.20 2.99 -10.43
CA VAL A 32 -8.10 1.94 -9.95
C VAL A 32 -8.29 2.14 -8.46
N TYR A 33 -9.55 2.14 -8.04
CA TYR A 33 -9.96 2.25 -6.64
C TYR A 33 -10.67 0.94 -6.26
N ALA A 34 -10.04 0.14 -5.42
CA ALA A 34 -10.61 -1.09 -4.89
C ALA A 34 -11.06 -0.83 -3.44
N THR A 35 -12.37 -0.83 -3.20
CA THR A 35 -12.95 -0.65 -1.87
C THR A 35 -13.51 -1.95 -1.34
N GLY A 36 -13.41 -2.15 -0.03
CA GLY A 36 -13.90 -3.36 0.61
C GLY A 36 -14.02 -3.20 2.12
N THR A 37 -14.52 -4.26 2.76
CA THR A 37 -14.58 -4.37 4.21
C THR A 37 -14.19 -5.78 4.60
N VAL A 38 -13.33 -5.92 5.61
CA VAL A 38 -13.09 -7.19 6.29
C VAL A 38 -13.82 -7.19 7.61
N SER A 39 -14.36 -8.34 8.03
CA SER A 39 -14.98 -8.52 9.34
C SER A 39 -14.32 -9.66 10.10
N ASN A 40 -14.21 -9.51 11.41
CA ASN A 40 -13.72 -10.52 12.33
C ASN A 40 -14.79 -10.83 13.39
N LEU A 41 -14.75 -12.05 13.91
CA LEU A 41 -15.49 -12.50 15.07
C LEU A 41 -14.64 -12.32 16.33
N ALA A 42 -15.30 -12.24 17.49
CA ALA A 42 -14.62 -12.18 18.79
C ALA A 42 -13.85 -13.47 19.13
N SER A 43 -14.13 -14.57 18.43
CA SER A 43 -13.44 -15.86 18.60
C SER A 43 -12.21 -16.03 17.71
N ASP A 44 -11.92 -15.04 16.85
CA ASP A 44 -10.80 -15.13 15.92
C ASP A 44 -9.49 -14.92 16.68
N ASN A 45 -8.50 -15.74 16.34
CA ASN A 45 -7.24 -15.82 17.10
C ASN A 45 -6.08 -15.13 16.37
N ASN A 46 -4.93 -15.10 17.04
CA ASN A 46 -3.66 -14.58 16.56
C ASN A 46 -3.04 -15.31 15.34
N THR A 47 -3.74 -16.25 14.70
CA THR A 47 -3.30 -16.88 13.44
C THR A 47 -4.26 -16.59 12.29
N SER A 48 -5.32 -15.82 12.55
CA SER A 48 -6.27 -15.39 11.53
C SER A 48 -5.62 -14.46 10.52
N LYS A 49 -5.88 -14.71 9.24
CA LYS A 49 -5.45 -13.86 8.12
C LYS A 49 -6.58 -13.67 7.11
N TYR A 50 -6.68 -12.47 6.54
CA TYR A 50 -7.75 -12.08 5.64
C TYR A 50 -7.17 -11.53 4.34
N LYS A 51 -7.47 -12.16 3.20
CA LYS A 51 -7.04 -11.65 1.90
C LYS A 51 -7.82 -10.38 1.55
N LEU A 52 -7.13 -9.26 1.39
CA LEU A 52 -7.74 -7.97 1.08
C LEU A 52 -7.94 -7.82 -0.43
N VAL A 53 -6.85 -7.93 -1.19
CA VAL A 53 -6.82 -7.70 -2.64
C VAL A 53 -5.58 -8.33 -3.26
N GLU A 54 -5.56 -8.41 -4.58
CA GLU A 54 -4.42 -8.86 -5.36
C GLU A 54 -4.14 -7.83 -6.48
N ILE A 55 -2.97 -7.19 -6.41
CA ILE A 55 -2.62 -6.00 -7.22
C ILE A 55 -1.35 -6.30 -8.02
N PRO A 56 -1.19 -5.81 -9.26
CA PRO A 56 0.07 -5.94 -10.00
C PRO A 56 1.26 -5.39 -9.21
N SER A 57 2.40 -6.10 -9.21
CA SER A 57 3.60 -5.69 -8.48
C SER A 57 4.15 -4.32 -8.92
N SER A 58 4.01 -3.99 -10.20
CA SER A 58 4.42 -2.71 -10.78
C SER A 58 3.47 -1.56 -10.46
N ALA A 59 2.30 -1.82 -9.86
CA ALA A 59 1.30 -0.79 -9.58
C ALA A 59 1.88 0.34 -8.71
N LEU A 60 1.47 1.58 -8.94
CA LEU A 60 1.86 2.71 -8.08
C LEU A 60 0.74 2.95 -7.09
N LEU A 61 1.01 2.77 -5.80
CA LEU A 61 0.01 3.08 -4.77
C LEU A 61 -0.23 4.59 -4.70
N LEU A 62 -1.50 4.96 -4.59
CA LEU A 62 -1.94 6.34 -4.50
C LEU A 62 -2.24 6.72 -3.04
N PRO A 63 -2.13 8.02 -2.70
CA PRO A 63 -2.41 8.51 -1.34
C PRO A 63 -3.85 8.34 -0.85
N ASP A 64 -4.78 8.03 -1.76
CA ASP A 64 -6.17 7.73 -1.41
C ASP A 64 -6.35 6.33 -0.79
N THR A 65 -5.27 5.58 -0.60
CA THR A 65 -5.28 4.28 0.08
C THR A 65 -5.43 4.47 1.59
N PHE A 66 -6.40 3.82 2.20
CA PHE A 66 -6.64 3.91 3.64
C PHE A 66 -7.20 2.62 4.24
N PHE A 67 -7.01 2.48 5.55
CA PHE A 67 -7.59 1.44 6.40
C PHE A 67 -8.26 2.08 7.62
N ASP A 68 -9.56 1.85 7.79
CA ASP A 68 -10.33 2.33 8.93
C ASP A 68 -10.40 1.26 10.01
N VAL A 69 -9.66 1.50 11.09
CA VAL A 69 -9.40 0.54 12.16
C VAL A 69 -10.24 0.83 13.41
N GLU A 70 -11.09 1.86 13.37
CA GLU A 70 -11.92 2.29 14.51
C GLU A 70 -12.72 1.11 15.07
N ASN A 71 -13.36 0.35 14.19
CA ASN A 71 -14.21 -0.78 14.54
C ASN A 71 -13.53 -2.14 14.34
N TRP A 72 -12.22 -2.18 14.14
CA TRP A 72 -11.49 -3.44 14.03
C TRP A 72 -11.41 -4.14 15.39
N GLY A 73 -11.68 -5.45 15.39
CA GLY A 73 -11.77 -6.24 16.62
C GLY A 73 -10.41 -6.60 17.24
N PHE A 74 -9.34 -6.46 16.47
CA PHE A 74 -7.96 -6.62 16.93
C PHE A 74 -7.37 -5.28 17.41
N ALA A 75 -6.42 -5.35 18.34
CA ALA A 75 -5.80 -4.15 18.92
C ALA A 75 -4.85 -3.41 17.97
N GLN A 76 -4.44 -4.06 16.89
CA GLN A 76 -3.53 -3.54 15.88
C GLN A 76 -3.95 -3.93 14.48
N VAL A 77 -3.46 -3.16 13.50
CA VAL A 77 -3.62 -3.43 12.09
C VAL A 77 -2.27 -3.67 11.48
N VAL A 78 -2.10 -4.92 11.04
CA VAL A 78 -0.89 -5.46 10.45
C VAL A 78 -1.26 -5.93 9.05
N ILE A 79 -0.71 -5.26 8.04
CA ILE A 79 -1.03 -5.48 6.64
C ILE A 79 0.28 -5.66 5.87
N GLY A 80 0.31 -6.72 5.08
CA GLY A 80 1.48 -7.07 4.30
C GLY A 80 1.18 -8.16 3.29
N THR A 81 2.22 -8.87 2.90
CA THR A 81 2.09 -10.08 2.08
C THR A 81 1.73 -11.28 2.94
N GLU A 82 1.52 -12.45 2.34
CA GLU A 82 1.19 -13.65 3.13
C GLU A 82 2.34 -14.08 4.07
N THR A 83 3.59 -13.83 3.67
CA THR A 83 4.79 -14.27 4.39
C THR A 83 5.47 -13.17 5.19
N ASP A 84 5.23 -11.92 4.80
CA ASP A 84 5.81 -10.73 5.41
C ASP A 84 4.65 -9.85 5.88
N THR A 85 4.32 -9.95 7.17
CA THR A 85 3.02 -9.55 7.73
C THR A 85 2.87 -8.04 7.89
N ASP A 86 3.97 -7.34 8.18
CA ASP A 86 4.07 -5.91 8.48
C ASP A 86 4.63 -5.07 7.32
N ALA A 87 4.80 -5.68 6.15
CA ALA A 87 5.46 -5.06 5.00
C ALA A 87 4.82 -3.73 4.50
N LEU A 88 3.54 -3.47 4.78
CA LEU A 88 2.85 -2.24 4.35
C LEU A 88 2.41 -1.36 5.53
N VAL A 89 1.80 -1.96 6.55
CA VAL A 89 1.32 -1.26 7.74
C VAL A 89 1.52 -2.15 8.95
N ASP A 90 2.10 -1.59 10.01
CA ASP A 90 2.05 -2.13 11.37
C ASP A 90 1.85 -0.99 12.35
N VAL A 91 0.63 -0.88 12.87
CA VAL A 91 0.24 0.18 13.79
C VAL A 91 -0.81 -0.31 14.79
N LEU A 92 -0.65 0.16 16.03
CA LEU A 92 -1.70 0.02 17.04
C LEU A 92 -2.90 0.88 16.68
N LYS A 93 -4.11 0.37 16.91
CA LYS A 93 -5.37 1.12 16.75
C LYS A 93 -5.41 2.40 17.60
N SER A 94 -4.65 2.45 18.70
CA SER A 94 -4.53 3.66 19.52
C SER A 94 -3.78 4.81 18.82
N ALA A 95 -3.07 4.55 17.72
CA ALA A 95 -2.35 5.56 16.96
C ALA A 95 -3.27 6.39 16.04
N GLY A 96 -4.46 5.89 15.71
CA GLY A 96 -5.42 6.61 14.89
C GLY A 96 -6.58 5.72 14.44
N ALA A 97 -7.71 6.34 14.06
CA ALA A 97 -8.85 5.62 13.51
C ALA A 97 -8.64 5.23 12.03
N ILE A 98 -7.94 6.06 11.27
CA ILE A 98 -7.68 5.84 9.85
C ILE A 98 -6.17 5.87 9.62
N HIS A 99 -5.66 4.85 8.95
CA HIS A 99 -4.25 4.73 8.60
C HIS A 99 -4.06 4.77 7.09
N VAL A 100 -3.11 5.60 6.65
CA VAL A 100 -2.79 5.85 5.24
C VAL A 100 -1.33 5.44 5.03
N PRO A 101 -1.04 4.32 4.34
CA PRO A 101 0.34 3.82 4.17
C PRO A 101 1.19 4.66 3.22
N VAL A 102 0.55 5.48 2.37
CA VAL A 102 1.23 6.37 1.43
C VAL A 102 0.66 7.77 1.62
N ALA A 103 1.36 8.64 2.35
CA ALA A 103 0.95 10.02 2.51
C ALA A 103 1.39 10.88 1.31
N GLN A 104 0.67 11.98 1.05
CA GLN A 104 1.06 12.93 0.00
C GLN A 104 2.45 13.52 0.32
N GLY A 105 3.40 13.31 -0.60
CA GLY A 105 4.77 13.84 -0.46
C GLY A 105 5.69 13.00 0.43
N ASP A 106 5.25 11.82 0.86
CA ASP A 106 6.09 10.87 1.59
C ASP A 106 7.07 10.12 0.66
N ALA A 107 8.05 9.44 1.24
CA ALA A 107 9.06 8.65 0.53
C ALA A 107 8.45 7.56 -0.37
N ASN A 108 7.24 7.09 -0.04
CA ASN A 108 6.51 6.08 -0.82
C ASN A 108 5.70 6.67 -1.99
N HIS A 109 5.71 7.99 -2.19
CA HIS A 109 4.94 8.63 -3.27
C HIS A 109 5.56 8.33 -4.65
N GLY A 110 4.76 7.72 -5.54
CA GLY A 110 5.19 7.42 -6.90
C GLY A 110 6.15 6.23 -6.99
N VAL A 111 6.22 5.43 -5.92
CA VAL A 111 7.04 4.23 -5.82
C VAL A 111 6.22 2.99 -6.20
N ALA A 112 6.86 2.01 -6.85
CA ALA A 112 6.18 0.78 -7.23
C ALA A 112 5.83 -0.07 -6.01
N PHE A 113 4.70 -0.77 -6.08
CA PHE A 113 4.14 -1.51 -4.96
C PHE A 113 5.11 -2.54 -4.37
N TRP A 114 5.84 -3.27 -5.23
CA TRP A 114 6.87 -4.21 -4.77
C TRP A 114 8.00 -3.55 -3.95
N GLN A 115 8.35 -2.29 -4.27
CA GLN A 115 9.40 -1.55 -3.55
C GLN A 115 8.88 -1.05 -2.21
N ILE A 116 7.63 -0.60 -2.15
CA ILE A 116 6.96 -0.21 -0.90
C ILE A 116 6.95 -1.41 0.06
N LEU A 117 6.66 -2.60 -0.46
CA LEU A 117 6.71 -3.85 0.30
C LEU A 117 8.12 -4.37 0.61
N GLY A 118 9.18 -3.63 0.28
CA GLY A 118 10.56 -4.03 0.57
C GLY A 118 11.09 -5.24 -0.21
N LEU A 119 10.41 -5.66 -1.30
CA LEU A 119 10.88 -6.79 -2.11
C LEU A 119 12.20 -6.42 -2.81
N ALA A 120 13.11 -7.39 -2.93
CA ALA A 120 14.43 -7.15 -3.52
C ALA A 120 14.39 -6.87 -5.04
N LYS A 121 13.36 -7.34 -5.73
CA LYS A 121 13.14 -7.15 -7.16
C LYS A 121 11.65 -7.27 -7.50
N ASP A 122 11.24 -6.67 -8.62
CA ASP A 122 9.91 -6.85 -9.16
C ASP A 122 9.64 -8.32 -9.51
N PRO A 123 8.63 -8.97 -8.91
CA PRO A 123 8.27 -10.34 -9.23
C PRO A 123 7.49 -10.45 -10.56
N GLN A 124 7.14 -9.34 -11.22
CA GLN A 124 6.42 -9.28 -12.50
C GLN A 124 5.09 -10.05 -12.49
N THR A 125 4.44 -10.09 -11.33
CA THR A 125 3.20 -10.83 -11.09
C THR A 125 2.32 -10.01 -10.15
N LYS A 126 1.14 -10.53 -9.82
CA LYS A 126 0.30 -9.90 -8.81
C LYS A 126 0.75 -10.29 -7.40
N ILE A 127 0.70 -9.34 -6.50
CA ILE A 127 1.00 -9.51 -5.08
C ILE A 127 -0.32 -9.43 -4.31
N ALA A 128 -0.58 -10.45 -3.50
CA ALA A 128 -1.74 -10.47 -2.61
C ALA A 128 -1.42 -9.74 -1.31
N LEU A 129 -2.32 -8.83 -0.92
CA LEU A 129 -2.31 -8.18 0.38
C LEU A 129 -3.21 -8.92 1.35
N TRP A 130 -2.73 -9.04 2.59
CA TRP A 130 -3.39 -9.72 3.67
C TRP A 130 -3.39 -8.82 4.91
N ALA A 131 -4.50 -8.82 5.64
CA ALA A 131 -4.53 -8.35 7.01
C ALA A 131 -4.27 -9.54 7.94
N HIS A 132 -3.33 -9.40 8.86
CA HIS A 132 -2.93 -10.45 9.80
C HIS A 132 -3.35 -10.07 11.22
N ALA A 133 -3.80 -11.07 11.96
CA ALA A 133 -3.97 -10.96 13.40
C ALA A 133 -2.68 -11.47 14.06
N GLU A 134 -2.01 -10.65 14.85
CA GLU A 134 -0.86 -11.09 15.67
C GLU A 134 -1.24 -11.34 17.14
N ALA A 135 -2.46 -10.96 17.52
CA ALA A 135 -3.06 -11.21 18.82
C ALA A 135 -4.50 -11.66 18.65
N ASP A 136 -5.09 -12.24 19.69
CA ASP A 136 -6.49 -12.64 19.67
C ASP A 136 -7.41 -11.41 19.60
N ALA A 137 -8.56 -11.57 18.96
CA ALA A 137 -9.56 -10.51 18.89
C ALA A 137 -10.08 -10.17 20.28
N THR A 138 -10.17 -8.88 20.59
CA THR A 138 -10.78 -8.38 21.82
C THR A 138 -12.30 -8.22 21.69
N GLY A 139 -12.80 -8.25 20.45
CA GLY A 139 -14.22 -8.20 20.13
C GLY A 139 -14.46 -8.48 18.65
N ALA A 140 -15.73 -8.63 18.27
CA ALA A 140 -16.11 -8.68 16.86
C ALA A 140 -16.02 -7.27 16.26
N GLY A 141 -15.72 -7.19 14.97
CA GLY A 141 -15.44 -5.92 14.35
C GLY A 141 -15.37 -5.97 12.83
N SER A 142 -15.10 -4.82 12.24
CA SER A 142 -14.91 -4.65 10.82
C SER A 142 -13.93 -3.54 10.50
N MET A 143 -13.16 -3.72 9.43
CA MET A 143 -12.22 -2.75 8.90
C MET A 143 -12.61 -2.44 7.44
N PRO A 144 -13.32 -1.33 7.20
CA PRO A 144 -13.46 -0.75 5.87
C PRO A 144 -12.09 -0.29 5.35
N PHE A 145 -11.85 -0.45 4.05
CA PHE A 145 -10.60 -0.04 3.43
C PHE A 145 -10.78 0.34 1.97
N GLN A 146 -9.83 1.11 1.47
CA GLN A 146 -9.67 1.41 0.06
C GLN A 146 -8.20 1.26 -0.33
N ILE A 147 -7.94 0.62 -1.46
CA ILE A 147 -6.62 0.58 -2.06
C ILE A 147 -6.70 1.23 -3.43
N ALA A 148 -6.05 2.38 -3.55
CA ALA A 148 -6.01 3.20 -4.74
C ALA A 148 -4.65 3.01 -5.42
N TYR A 149 -4.64 2.71 -6.71
CA TYR A 149 -3.40 2.49 -7.44
C TYR A 149 -3.50 2.85 -8.93
N LEU A 150 -2.36 3.19 -9.53
CA LEU A 150 -2.22 3.31 -10.98
C LEU A 150 -1.70 1.99 -11.57
N THR A 151 -2.26 1.57 -12.70
CA THR A 151 -1.83 0.40 -13.46
C THR A 151 -1.99 0.63 -14.96
N HIS A 152 -1.26 -0.08 -15.81
CA HIS A 152 -1.30 0.02 -17.27
C HIS A 152 -2.09 -1.14 -17.89
#